data_AF-W3WRB5-F1
#
_entry.id   AF-W3WRB5-F1
#
_cell.length_a   1.000
_cell.length_b   1.000
_cell.length_c   1.000
_cell.angle_alpha   90.00
_cell.angle_beta   90.00
_cell.angle_gamma   90.00
#
_symmetry.space_group_name_H-M   'P 1'
#
loop_
_entity.id
_entity.type
_entity.pdbx_description
1 polymer ?
#
loop_
_entity_poly.entity_id
_entity_poly.type
_entity_poly.pdbx_seq_one_letter_code
_entity_poly.pdbx_strand_id
1 'polypeptide(L)'
;MFSKHIRNVLRRMDTLTEEYFILTSWKYLRRILLICIVFAQWYLLWKLWTDPPLPEILGDVNGFAPSFGSKPTLFQKEPDFNPLNASDSRWSDLLPELGGGFVRVPSWQSFPLLPAPVRAPSDGTESYNVAVFHQLHCLHSIAELVEELLPTTATTTEPKARIPSPRRKHIEHCFEYLRLSLRCCGDTTLEGQGKTVTPPGIDGFGSVHICRDISRISSWAEENRASDLQELPT
;
A
#
# COMPACT_ATOMS: atom_id res chain seq x y z
N MET A 1 14.77 62.76 64.10
CA MET A 1 15.71 61.84 63.40
C MET A 1 15.15 60.41 63.26
N PHE A 2 14.53 59.86 64.31
CA PHE A 2 13.97 58.49 64.38
C PHE A 2 12.96 58.12 63.27
N SER A 3 12.05 59.03 62.91
CA SER A 3 10.98 58.80 61.91
C SER A 3 11.47 58.61 60.46
N LYS A 4 12.62 59.21 60.07
CA LYS A 4 13.22 59.00 58.74
C LYS A 4 13.85 57.62 58.63
N HIS A 5 14.44 57.15 59.72
CA HIS A 5 15.09 55.84 59.78
C HIS A 5 14.06 54.70 59.68
N ILE A 6 12.96 54.81 60.44
CA ILE A 6 11.84 53.84 60.37
C ILE A 6 11.23 53.78 58.96
N ARG A 7 11.00 54.94 58.31
CA ARG A 7 10.48 54.97 56.93
C ARG A 7 11.41 54.32 55.91
N ASN A 8 12.72 54.48 56.06
CA ASN A 8 13.69 53.83 55.18
C ASN A 8 13.76 52.32 55.41
N VAL A 9 13.61 51.86 56.67
CA VAL A 9 13.54 50.42 56.99
C VAL A 9 12.28 49.80 56.41
N LEU A 10 11.11 50.44 56.56
CA LEU A 10 9.84 49.96 55.99
C LEU A 10 9.88 49.87 54.46
N ARG A 11 10.36 50.90 53.76
CA ARG A 11 10.56 50.84 52.29
C ARG A 11 11.50 49.72 51.86
N ARG A 12 12.55 49.45 52.65
CA ARG A 12 13.51 48.38 52.36
C ARG A 12 12.90 47.00 52.61
N MET A 13 12.02 46.88 53.60
CA MET A 13 11.24 45.66 53.83
C MET A 13 10.23 45.44 52.69
N ASP A 14 9.51 46.48 52.26
CA ASP A 14 8.53 46.39 51.15
C ASP A 14 9.20 45.93 49.84
N THR A 15 10.34 46.54 49.48
CA THR A 15 11.11 46.15 48.27
C THR A 15 11.66 44.73 48.34
N LEU A 16 12.15 44.28 49.49
CA LEU A 16 12.58 42.89 49.68
C LEU A 16 11.42 41.90 49.61
N THR A 17 10.23 42.26 50.11
CA THR A 17 9.03 41.44 49.97
C THR A 17 8.55 41.36 48.52
N GLU A 18 8.66 42.45 47.76
CA GLU A 18 8.29 42.51 46.35
C GLU A 18 9.24 41.67 45.47
N GLU A 19 10.56 41.80 45.67
CA GLU A 19 11.57 40.95 45.01
C GLU A 19 11.40 39.46 45.36
N TYR A 20 11.15 39.15 46.63
CA TYR A 20 10.88 37.78 47.07
C TYR A 20 9.60 37.21 46.43
N PHE A 21 8.54 38.01 46.32
CA PHE A 21 7.29 37.63 45.68
C PHE A 21 7.46 37.40 44.17
N ILE A 22 8.25 38.23 43.48
CA ILE A 22 8.56 38.06 42.05
C ILE A 22 9.37 36.78 41.82
N LEU A 23 10.42 36.56 42.61
CA LEU A 23 11.28 35.37 42.50
C LEU A 23 10.54 34.07 42.82
N THR A 24 9.64 34.08 43.80
CA THR A 24 8.80 32.91 44.11
C THR A 24 7.75 32.68 43.03
N SER A 25 7.07 33.72 42.56
CA SER A 25 6.11 33.67 41.45
C SER A 25 6.72 33.09 40.17
N TRP A 26 7.94 33.52 39.79
CA TRP A 26 8.67 32.97 38.64
C TRP A 26 9.03 31.49 38.81
N LYS A 27 9.37 31.04 40.04
CA LYS A 27 9.61 29.62 40.33
C LYS A 27 8.34 28.79 40.15
N TYR A 28 7.18 29.29 40.60
CA TYR A 28 5.90 28.61 40.41
C TYR A 28 5.49 28.59 38.93
N LEU A 29 5.59 29.71 38.23
CA LEU A 29 5.26 29.81 36.80
C LEU A 29 6.12 28.86 35.96
N ARG A 30 7.43 28.78 36.24
CA ARG A 30 8.35 27.84 35.58
C ARG A 30 7.98 26.38 35.86
N ARG A 31 7.59 26.03 37.09
CA ARG A 31 7.14 24.68 37.44
C ARG A 31 5.84 24.31 36.72
N ILE A 32 4.87 25.22 36.68
CA ILE A 32 3.62 25.03 35.94
C ILE A 32 3.91 24.82 34.46
N LEU A 33 4.75 25.66 33.85
CA LEU A 33 5.13 25.52 32.45
C LEU A 33 5.79 24.17 32.15
N LEU A 34 6.73 23.72 32.99
CA LEU A 34 7.37 22.41 32.84
C LEU A 34 6.37 21.26 32.95
N ILE A 35 5.43 21.34 33.89
CA ILE A 35 4.34 20.36 34.05
C ILE A 35 3.47 20.33 32.79
N CYS A 36 3.07 21.50 32.26
CA CYS A 36 2.30 21.59 31.03
C CYS A 36 3.05 20.99 29.83
N ILE A 37 4.36 21.22 29.71
CA ILE A 37 5.19 20.60 28.66
C ILE A 37 5.21 19.08 28.79
N VAL A 38 5.39 18.55 30.00
CA VAL A 38 5.38 17.10 30.23
C VAL A 38 4.02 16.49 29.90
N PHE A 39 2.92 17.13 30.30
CA PHE A 39 1.58 16.67 29.94
C PHE A 39 1.32 16.75 28.42
N ALA A 40 1.79 17.80 27.74
CA ALA A 40 1.69 17.92 26.29
C ALA A 40 2.50 16.84 25.58
N GLN A 41 3.73 16.58 26.03
CA GLN A 41 4.57 15.49 25.49
C GLN A 41 3.93 14.12 25.74
N TRP A 42 3.42 13.88 26.94
CA TRP A 42 2.71 12.65 27.26
C TRP A 42 1.46 12.47 26.41
N TYR A 43 0.67 13.54 26.21
CA TYR A 43 -0.50 13.52 25.34
C TYR A 43 -0.12 13.24 23.88
N LEU A 44 0.95 13.86 23.36
CA LEU A 44 1.43 13.62 22.00
C LEU A 44 1.93 12.18 21.81
N LEU A 45 2.67 11.65 22.78
CA LEU A 45 3.14 10.26 22.76
C LEU A 45 1.96 9.28 22.88
N TRP A 46 1.00 9.56 23.75
CA TRP A 46 -0.23 8.79 23.85
C TRP A 46 -0.98 8.81 22.53
N LYS A 47 -1.14 9.99 21.91
CA LYS A 47 -1.77 10.15 20.61
C LYS A 47 -1.08 9.37 19.49
N LEU A 48 0.25 9.48 19.39
CA LEU A 48 1.08 8.73 18.44
C LEU A 48 0.98 7.22 18.64
N TRP A 49 0.72 6.77 19.87
CA TRP A 49 0.59 5.35 20.20
C TRP A 49 -0.83 4.81 19.98
N THR A 50 -1.85 5.66 20.14
CA THR A 50 -3.27 5.25 20.00
C THR A 50 -3.83 5.44 18.61
N ASP A 51 -3.38 6.45 17.86
CA ASP A 51 -3.89 6.68 16.51
C ASP A 51 -3.37 5.55 15.60
N PRO A 52 -4.24 4.80 14.92
CA PRO A 52 -3.81 3.71 14.08
C PRO A 52 -2.90 4.26 12.96
N PRO A 53 -1.84 3.54 12.58
CA PRO A 53 -1.02 3.95 11.45
C PRO A 53 -1.90 4.10 10.21
N LEU A 54 -1.57 5.09 9.37
CA LEU A 54 -2.26 5.23 8.09
C LEU A 54 -2.19 3.89 7.33
N PRO A 55 -3.27 3.50 6.66
CA PRO A 55 -3.28 2.25 5.92
C PRO A 55 -2.13 2.22 4.90
N GLU A 56 -1.37 1.11 4.90
CA GLU A 56 -0.26 0.93 3.97
C GLU A 56 -0.80 0.93 2.53
N ILE A 57 -0.09 1.59 1.63
CA ILE A 57 -0.47 1.59 0.21
C ILE A 57 -0.46 0.15 -0.33
N LEU A 58 -1.55 -0.25 -0.97
CA LEU A 58 -1.79 -1.64 -1.39
C LEU A 58 -1.71 -2.67 -0.24
N GLY A 59 -1.91 -2.19 0.99
CA GLY A 59 -2.08 -3.01 2.20
C GLY A 59 -3.50 -3.56 2.31
N ASP A 60 -3.70 -4.56 3.17
CA ASP A 60 -5.04 -4.96 3.60
C ASP A 60 -5.65 -3.88 4.51
N VAL A 61 -6.70 -3.22 4.02
CA VAL A 61 -7.44 -2.19 4.79
C VAL A 61 -8.11 -2.74 6.05
N ASN A 62 -8.34 -4.05 6.12
CA ASN A 62 -8.95 -4.71 7.26
C ASN A 62 -7.95 -4.93 8.41
N GLY A 63 -6.64 -4.82 8.15
CA GLY A 63 -5.59 -5.07 9.13
C GLY A 63 -5.44 -6.53 9.53
N PHE A 64 -5.96 -7.48 8.75
CA PHE A 64 -5.73 -8.91 8.96
C PHE A 64 -4.36 -9.32 8.40
N ALA A 65 -4.05 -8.91 7.16
CA ALA A 65 -2.71 -9.12 6.62
C ALA A 65 -1.72 -8.20 7.34
N PRO A 66 -0.54 -8.71 7.77
CA PRO A 66 0.47 -7.87 8.40
C PRO A 66 1.09 -6.92 7.37
N SER A 67 1.81 -5.90 7.85
CA SER A 67 2.70 -5.14 6.98
C SER A 67 3.90 -6.01 6.59
N PHE A 68 4.18 -6.09 5.28
CA PHE A 68 5.28 -6.89 4.73
C PHE A 68 6.56 -6.05 4.52
N GLY A 69 6.48 -4.73 4.75
CA GLY A 69 7.57 -3.79 4.51
C GLY A 69 7.90 -3.62 3.02
N SER A 70 8.92 -2.82 2.73
CA SER A 70 9.37 -2.56 1.36
C SER A 70 10.90 -2.55 1.25
N LYS A 71 11.42 -2.88 0.07
CA LYS A 71 12.84 -2.82 -0.24
C LYS A 71 13.08 -2.24 -1.64
N PRO A 72 14.15 -1.44 -1.84
CA PRO A 72 14.53 -1.00 -3.18
C PRO A 72 14.79 -2.22 -4.07
N THR A 73 14.13 -2.26 -5.23
CA THR A 73 14.27 -3.35 -6.19
C THR A 73 14.52 -2.76 -7.57
N LEU A 74 15.62 -3.19 -8.19
CA LEU A 74 15.93 -2.85 -9.58
C LEU A 74 15.23 -3.86 -10.49
N PHE A 75 14.46 -3.38 -11.47
CA PHE A 75 13.84 -4.24 -12.47
C PHE A 75 14.92 -4.76 -13.42
N GLN A 76 15.11 -6.07 -13.40
CA GLN A 76 15.99 -6.78 -14.31
C GLN A 76 15.13 -7.70 -15.17
N LYS A 77 15.41 -7.73 -16.46
CA LYS A 77 14.69 -8.60 -17.39
C LYS A 77 15.01 -10.06 -17.05
N GLU A 78 13.99 -10.84 -16.75
CA GLU A 78 14.08 -12.30 -16.68
C GLU A 78 13.63 -12.86 -18.05
N PRO A 79 14.55 -13.39 -18.90
CA PRO A 79 14.21 -13.83 -20.26
C PRO A 79 13.21 -15.00 -20.29
N ASP A 80 13.08 -15.63 -19.14
CA ASP A 80 12.30 -16.80 -18.81
C ASP A 80 10.79 -16.49 -18.78
N PHE A 81 10.36 -15.27 -18.49
CA PHE A 81 8.93 -14.90 -18.47
C PHE A 81 8.54 -14.21 -19.78
N ASN A 82 7.98 -14.99 -20.71
CA ASN A 82 7.54 -14.53 -22.03
C ASN A 82 6.12 -15.05 -22.30
N PRO A 83 5.18 -14.24 -22.82
CA PRO A 83 3.84 -14.73 -23.18
C PRO A 83 3.82 -15.83 -24.25
N LEU A 84 4.94 -16.13 -24.92
CA LEU A 84 5.10 -17.26 -25.84
C LEU A 84 5.61 -18.55 -25.18
N ASN A 85 5.81 -18.55 -23.86
CA ASN A 85 6.19 -19.72 -23.08
C ASN A 85 5.34 -19.85 -21.81
N ALA A 86 4.08 -19.42 -21.87
CA ALA A 86 3.16 -19.48 -20.74
C ALA A 86 3.01 -20.92 -20.22
N SER A 87 3.08 -21.91 -21.11
CA SER A 87 3.04 -23.34 -20.75
C SER A 87 4.25 -23.84 -19.92
N ASP A 88 5.29 -23.01 -19.74
CA ASP A 88 6.44 -23.35 -18.89
C ASP A 88 6.05 -23.35 -17.40
N SER A 89 6.47 -24.39 -16.67
CA SER A 89 6.16 -24.57 -15.25
C SER A 89 6.57 -23.38 -14.37
N ARG A 90 7.57 -22.60 -14.79
CA ARG A 90 8.02 -21.40 -14.08
C ARG A 90 6.93 -20.33 -13.92
N TRP A 91 5.89 -20.35 -14.75
CA TRP A 91 4.72 -19.48 -14.55
C TRP A 91 3.90 -19.90 -13.33
N SER A 92 3.85 -21.19 -13.00
CA SER A 92 3.24 -21.68 -11.77
C SER A 92 4.03 -21.26 -10.52
N ASP A 93 5.36 -21.13 -10.64
CA ASP A 93 6.24 -20.67 -9.56
C ASP A 93 6.03 -19.19 -9.16
N LEU A 94 5.21 -18.44 -9.90
CA LEU A 94 4.82 -17.07 -9.53
C LEU A 94 3.86 -17.03 -8.35
N LEU A 95 3.13 -18.14 -8.11
CA LEU A 95 2.23 -18.29 -6.99
C LEU A 95 2.97 -18.98 -5.82
N PRO A 96 2.53 -18.77 -4.57
CA PRO A 96 3.06 -19.52 -3.44
C PRO A 96 2.92 -21.03 -3.68
N GLU A 97 4.03 -21.77 -3.51
CA GLU A 97 4.09 -23.23 -3.70
C GLU A 97 2.97 -23.97 -2.95
N LEU A 98 2.59 -23.44 -1.78
CA LEU A 98 1.50 -23.96 -0.97
C LEU A 98 0.33 -22.99 -0.97
N GLY A 99 -0.85 -23.53 -1.27
CA GLY A 99 -2.12 -22.80 -1.16
C GLY A 99 -2.35 -21.74 -2.24
N GLY A 100 -1.41 -21.48 -3.16
CA GLY A 100 -1.62 -20.60 -4.31
C GLY A 100 -2.02 -19.17 -3.97
N GLY A 101 -1.69 -18.71 -2.76
CA GLY A 101 -2.07 -17.38 -2.28
C GLY A 101 -3.44 -17.30 -1.59
N PHE A 102 -4.13 -18.43 -1.40
CA PHE A 102 -5.36 -18.47 -0.62
C PHE A 102 -5.06 -18.48 0.89
N VAL A 103 -5.78 -17.65 1.63
CA VAL A 103 -5.70 -17.53 3.08
C VAL A 103 -7.06 -17.74 3.72
N ARG A 104 -7.06 -18.31 4.92
CA ARG A 104 -8.25 -18.44 5.76
C ARG A 104 -8.30 -17.27 6.73
N VAL A 105 -9.44 -16.59 6.79
CA VAL A 105 -9.71 -15.53 7.77
C VAL A 105 -10.79 -16.03 8.73
N PRO A 106 -10.42 -16.53 9.93
CA PRO A 106 -11.39 -16.89 10.95
C PRO A 106 -12.21 -15.65 11.36
N SER A 107 -13.51 -15.82 11.60
CA SER A 107 -14.39 -14.75 12.06
C SER A 107 -14.37 -13.51 11.16
N TRP A 108 -14.35 -13.72 9.83
CA TRP A 108 -14.26 -12.67 8.83
C TRP A 108 -15.32 -11.56 9.00
N GLN A 109 -16.47 -11.88 9.59
CA GLN A 109 -17.55 -10.94 9.90
C GLN A 109 -17.14 -9.82 10.88
N SER A 110 -16.02 -9.96 11.59
CA SER A 110 -15.45 -8.93 12.44
C SER A 110 -14.72 -7.83 11.66
N PHE A 111 -14.43 -8.06 10.38
CA PHE A 111 -13.78 -7.10 9.48
C PHE A 111 -14.83 -6.41 8.59
N PRO A 112 -15.14 -5.13 8.82
CA PRO A 112 -16.30 -4.48 8.19
C PRO A 112 -16.15 -4.22 6.69
N LEU A 113 -14.92 -4.18 6.16
CA LEU A 113 -14.64 -3.92 4.74
C LEU A 113 -14.30 -5.20 3.97
N LEU A 114 -14.29 -6.36 4.63
CA LEU A 114 -13.98 -7.63 4.01
C LEU A 114 -15.26 -8.19 3.36
N PRO A 115 -15.24 -8.56 2.06
CA PRO A 115 -16.39 -9.22 1.42
C PRO A 115 -16.61 -10.61 2.01
N ALA A 116 -17.69 -11.29 1.59
CA ALA A 116 -17.88 -12.70 1.96
C ALA A 116 -16.75 -13.57 1.36
N PRO A 117 -16.31 -14.64 2.04
CA PRO A 117 -15.28 -15.53 1.53
C PRO A 117 -15.82 -16.36 0.36
N VAL A 118 -14.91 -16.83 -0.50
CA VAL A 118 -15.24 -17.91 -1.43
C VAL A 118 -15.36 -19.21 -0.65
N ARG A 119 -16.39 -19.99 -0.96
CA ARG A 119 -16.60 -21.34 -0.42
C ARG A 119 -16.23 -22.37 -1.46
N ALA A 120 -15.21 -23.16 -1.18
CA ALA A 120 -14.79 -24.26 -2.03
C ALA A 120 -15.94 -25.26 -2.22
N PRO A 121 -16.32 -25.61 -3.47
CA PRO A 121 -17.42 -26.55 -3.72
C PRO A 121 -17.17 -27.96 -3.16
N SER A 122 -15.90 -28.34 -2.99
CA SER A 122 -15.49 -29.68 -2.56
C SER A 122 -15.79 -29.99 -1.08
N ASP A 123 -15.51 -29.04 -0.20
CA ASP A 123 -15.51 -29.24 1.26
C ASP A 123 -16.10 -28.06 2.05
N GLY A 124 -16.53 -27.01 1.35
CA GLY A 124 -17.07 -25.79 1.96
C GLY A 124 -16.01 -24.90 2.60
N THR A 125 -14.71 -25.15 2.37
CA THR A 125 -13.64 -24.33 2.94
C THR A 125 -13.78 -22.87 2.50
N GLU A 126 -13.87 -21.97 3.49
CA GLU A 126 -13.91 -20.53 3.29
C GLU A 126 -12.49 -19.97 3.14
N SER A 127 -12.26 -19.21 2.08
CA SER A 127 -10.96 -18.62 1.77
C SER A 127 -11.09 -17.27 1.05
N TYR A 128 -10.00 -16.52 1.12
CA TYR A 128 -9.73 -15.30 0.35
C TYR A 128 -8.44 -15.50 -0.43
N ASN A 129 -8.26 -14.84 -1.57
CA ASN A 129 -6.97 -14.80 -2.24
C ASN A 129 -6.31 -13.44 -2.02
N VAL A 130 -4.99 -13.42 -1.83
CA VAL A 130 -4.24 -12.17 -1.76
C VAL A 130 -4.13 -11.59 -3.16
N ALA A 131 -4.55 -10.34 -3.35
CA ALA A 131 -4.73 -9.70 -4.66
C ALA A 131 -3.53 -9.85 -5.60
N VAL A 132 -2.29 -9.71 -5.12
CA VAL A 132 -1.08 -9.89 -5.96
C VAL A 132 -1.03 -11.26 -6.64
N PHE A 133 -1.47 -12.33 -5.97
CA PHE A 133 -1.45 -13.67 -6.54
C PHE A 133 -2.58 -13.86 -7.54
N HIS A 134 -3.76 -13.29 -7.29
CA HIS A 134 -4.82 -13.27 -8.29
C HIS A 134 -4.43 -12.44 -9.53
N GLN A 135 -3.77 -11.29 -9.34
CA GLN A 135 -3.25 -10.45 -10.43
C GLN A 135 -2.22 -11.20 -11.29
N LEU A 136 -1.31 -11.94 -10.65
CA LEU A 136 -0.33 -12.79 -11.35
C LEU A 136 -0.99 -13.96 -12.07
N HIS A 137 -1.98 -14.61 -11.47
CA HIS A 137 -2.78 -15.65 -12.11
C HIS A 137 -3.49 -15.11 -13.38
N CYS A 138 -4.15 -13.96 -13.28
CA CYS A 138 -4.77 -13.31 -14.44
C CYS A 138 -3.75 -12.97 -15.54
N LEU A 139 -2.58 -12.42 -15.18
CA LEU A 139 -1.53 -12.13 -16.15
C LEU A 139 -1.05 -13.40 -16.86
N HIS A 140 -0.90 -14.50 -16.12
CA HIS A 140 -0.53 -15.81 -16.66
C HIS A 140 -1.61 -16.35 -17.62
N SER A 141 -2.90 -16.27 -17.28
CA SER A 141 -3.97 -16.69 -18.19
C SER A 141 -4.03 -15.88 -19.49
N ILE A 142 -3.72 -14.58 -19.44
CA ILE A 142 -3.59 -13.77 -20.67
C ILE A 142 -2.37 -14.23 -21.47
N ALA A 143 -1.26 -14.59 -20.82
CA ALA A 143 -0.08 -15.12 -21.47
C ALA A 143 -0.37 -16.45 -22.20
N GLU A 144 -1.11 -17.38 -21.57
CA GLU A 144 -1.55 -18.64 -22.21
C GLU A 144 -2.35 -18.38 -23.48
N LEU A 145 -3.33 -17.46 -23.41
CA LEU A 145 -4.11 -17.07 -24.58
C LEU A 145 -3.24 -16.45 -25.70
N VAL A 146 -2.23 -15.65 -25.34
CA VAL A 146 -1.29 -15.10 -26.32
C VAL A 146 -0.45 -16.21 -26.96
N GLU A 147 0.03 -17.18 -26.20
CA GLU A 147 0.75 -18.35 -26.72
C GLU A 147 -0.11 -19.13 -27.72
N GLU A 148 -1.37 -19.40 -27.38
CA GLU A 148 -2.31 -20.12 -28.24
C GLU A 148 -2.61 -19.38 -29.56
N LEU A 149 -2.75 -18.05 -29.49
CA LEU A 149 -3.11 -17.23 -30.66
C LEU A 149 -1.92 -16.87 -31.56
N LEU A 150 -0.68 -16.96 -31.07
CA LEU A 150 0.51 -16.58 -31.82
C LEU A 150 1.24 -17.80 -32.40
N PRO A 151 1.16 -18.05 -33.71
CA PRO A 151 1.82 -19.20 -34.31
C PRO A 151 3.34 -19.12 -34.13
N THR A 152 3.89 -20.14 -33.48
CA THR A 152 5.32 -20.31 -33.22
C THR A 152 6.10 -20.76 -34.46
N THR A 153 5.42 -21.26 -35.49
CA THR A 153 6.03 -21.80 -36.71
C THR A 153 5.60 -21.07 -37.98
N ALA A 154 6.57 -20.77 -38.84
CA ALA A 154 6.39 -20.21 -40.19
C ALA A 154 5.74 -21.21 -41.18
N THR A 155 4.88 -22.12 -40.72
CA THR A 155 4.29 -23.21 -41.52
C THR A 155 2.88 -22.92 -42.01
N THR A 156 2.24 -21.83 -41.57
CA THR A 156 0.95 -21.42 -42.10
C THR A 156 1.14 -20.53 -43.34
N THR A 157 0.59 -20.95 -44.47
CA THR A 157 0.50 -20.20 -45.73
C THR A 157 -0.41 -18.97 -45.65
N GLU A 158 -0.92 -18.65 -44.46
CA GLU A 158 -1.88 -17.59 -44.19
C GLU A 158 -1.17 -16.24 -43.92
N PRO A 159 -1.41 -15.19 -44.72
CA PRO A 159 -0.79 -13.87 -44.55
C PRO A 159 -1.07 -13.20 -43.20
N LYS A 160 -2.11 -13.65 -42.48
CA LYS A 160 -2.56 -13.12 -41.19
C LYS A 160 -1.73 -13.60 -39.98
N ALA A 161 -0.81 -14.55 -40.17
CA ALA A 161 -0.07 -15.21 -39.09
C ALA A 161 1.23 -14.51 -38.65
N ARG A 162 1.60 -13.36 -39.21
CA ARG A 162 2.88 -12.69 -38.91
C ARG A 162 2.66 -11.40 -38.14
N ILE A 163 2.69 -11.45 -36.81
CA ILE A 163 2.95 -10.24 -36.02
C ILE A 163 4.33 -9.71 -36.42
N PRO A 164 4.46 -8.43 -36.84
CA PRO A 164 5.76 -7.82 -37.11
C PRO A 164 6.70 -7.99 -35.92
N SER A 165 7.97 -8.34 -36.17
CA SER A 165 8.95 -8.59 -35.10
C SER A 165 9.06 -7.49 -34.04
N PRO A 166 8.86 -6.19 -34.31
CA PRO A 166 8.86 -5.16 -33.28
C PRO A 166 7.66 -5.27 -32.32
N ARG A 167 6.46 -5.51 -32.84
CA ARG A 167 5.24 -5.67 -32.02
C ARG A 167 5.31 -6.91 -31.14
N ARG A 168 5.87 -8.01 -31.65
CA ARG A 168 6.12 -9.23 -30.86
C ARG A 168 7.04 -8.92 -29.68
N LYS A 169 8.22 -8.36 -29.96
CA LYS A 169 9.17 -7.94 -28.90
C LYS A 169 8.56 -6.94 -27.92
N HIS A 170 7.61 -6.11 -28.38
CA HIS A 170 6.89 -5.18 -27.53
C HIS A 170 6.02 -5.92 -26.52
N ILE A 171 5.16 -6.81 -27.01
CA ILE A 171 4.30 -7.65 -26.17
C ILE A 171 5.13 -8.48 -25.18
N GLU A 172 6.22 -9.10 -25.63
CA GLU A 172 7.10 -9.91 -24.77
C GLU A 172 7.60 -9.14 -23.55
N HIS A 173 8.13 -7.92 -23.74
CA HIS A 173 8.62 -7.14 -22.62
C HIS A 173 7.51 -6.48 -21.80
N CYS A 174 6.35 -6.19 -22.39
CA CYS A 174 5.20 -5.64 -21.67
C CYS A 174 4.70 -6.63 -20.62
N PHE A 175 4.57 -7.91 -20.96
CA PHE A 175 4.20 -8.94 -19.98
C PHE A 175 5.20 -9.04 -18.84
N GLU A 176 6.49 -9.03 -19.16
CA GLU A 176 7.55 -9.07 -18.15
C GLU A 176 7.53 -7.82 -17.25
N TYR A 177 7.35 -6.64 -17.85
CA TYR A 177 7.24 -5.38 -17.12
C TYR A 177 6.02 -5.35 -16.20
N LEU A 178 4.87 -5.83 -16.65
CA LEU A 178 3.66 -5.94 -15.84
C LEU A 178 3.86 -6.93 -14.69
N ARG A 179 4.43 -8.11 -14.95
CA ARG A 179 4.75 -9.11 -13.91
C ARG A 179 5.63 -8.50 -12.81
N LEU A 180 6.71 -7.82 -13.19
CA LEU A 180 7.60 -7.12 -12.26
C LEU A 180 6.88 -6.02 -11.48
N SER A 181 6.00 -5.27 -12.15
CA SER A 181 5.22 -4.20 -11.52
C SER A 181 4.23 -4.75 -10.48
N LEU A 182 3.51 -5.83 -10.80
CA LEU A 182 2.60 -6.50 -9.88
C LEU A 182 3.34 -7.02 -8.63
N ARG A 183 4.48 -7.70 -8.82
CA ARG A 183 5.32 -8.20 -7.72
C ARG A 183 5.91 -7.08 -6.87
N CYS A 184 6.31 -5.97 -7.49
CA CYS A 184 6.88 -4.82 -6.78
C CYS A 184 5.83 -4.08 -5.95
N CYS A 185 4.61 -3.96 -6.48
CA CYS A 185 3.48 -3.34 -5.79
C CYS A 185 2.94 -4.22 -4.67
N GLY A 186 2.88 -5.54 -4.89
CA GLY A 186 2.59 -6.52 -3.84
C GLY A 186 1.25 -6.26 -3.14
N ASP A 187 0.17 -6.08 -3.90
CA ASP A 187 -1.14 -5.80 -3.32
C ASP A 187 -1.61 -6.93 -2.40
N THR A 188 -1.75 -6.61 -1.12
CA THR A 188 -2.09 -7.56 -0.05
C THR A 188 -3.55 -7.53 0.35
N THR A 189 -4.38 -6.79 -0.40
CA THR A 189 -5.84 -6.81 -0.27
C THR A 189 -6.36 -8.25 -0.32
N LEU A 190 -7.30 -8.57 0.57
CA LEU A 190 -7.94 -9.88 0.62
C LEU A 190 -9.19 -9.90 -0.25
N GLU A 191 -9.15 -10.70 -1.31
CA GLU A 191 -10.24 -10.82 -2.26
C GLU A 191 -11.13 -12.02 -1.95
N GLY A 192 -12.43 -11.76 -1.86
CA GLY A 192 -13.46 -12.76 -1.56
C GLY A 192 -14.36 -13.08 -2.74
N GLN A 193 -15.56 -13.55 -2.45
CA GLN A 193 -16.55 -13.95 -3.44
C GLN A 193 -16.97 -12.78 -4.32
N GLY A 194 -16.76 -12.93 -5.62
CA GLY A 194 -17.25 -11.99 -6.63
C GLY A 194 -18.77 -11.95 -6.65
N LYS A 195 -19.35 -10.74 -6.68
CA LYS A 195 -20.80 -10.53 -6.56
C LYS A 195 -21.60 -11.12 -7.72
N THR A 196 -20.98 -11.24 -8.89
CA THR A 196 -21.59 -11.72 -10.14
C THR A 196 -21.05 -13.08 -10.58
N VAL A 197 -20.26 -13.75 -9.76
CA VAL A 197 -19.56 -14.98 -10.11
C VAL A 197 -20.39 -16.18 -9.67
N THR A 198 -20.80 -17.00 -10.65
CA THR A 198 -21.50 -18.28 -10.44
C THR A 198 -20.92 -19.31 -11.39
N PRO A 199 -20.37 -20.46 -10.92
CA PRO A 199 -20.28 -20.94 -9.52
C PRO A 199 -19.37 -20.07 -8.63
N PRO A 200 -19.30 -20.29 -7.30
CA PRO A 200 -18.45 -19.52 -6.38
C PRO A 200 -17.02 -19.32 -6.88
N GLY A 201 -16.48 -18.11 -6.71
CA GLY A 201 -15.18 -17.73 -7.27
C GLY A 201 -14.81 -16.27 -7.00
N ILE A 202 -13.55 -15.95 -7.26
CA ILE A 202 -12.96 -14.61 -7.10
C ILE A 202 -12.86 -13.98 -8.48
N ASP A 203 -13.31 -12.74 -8.62
CA ASP A 203 -13.16 -11.91 -9.83
C ASP A 203 -12.38 -10.61 -9.58
N GLY A 204 -11.92 -10.40 -8.34
CA GLY A 204 -11.21 -9.19 -7.90
C GLY A 204 -12.13 -8.00 -7.62
N PHE A 205 -13.44 -8.11 -7.83
CA PHE A 205 -14.36 -7.00 -7.63
C PHE A 205 -15.06 -7.05 -6.26
N GLY A 206 -15.20 -5.88 -5.65
CA GLY A 206 -15.91 -5.71 -4.37
C GLY A 206 -15.02 -5.72 -3.13
N SER A 207 -13.73 -6.01 -3.30
CA SER A 207 -12.69 -5.80 -2.28
C SER A 207 -12.22 -4.35 -2.27
N VAL A 208 -11.79 -3.86 -1.11
CA VAL A 208 -11.33 -2.47 -0.95
C VAL A 208 -9.81 -2.42 -0.98
N HIS A 209 -9.26 -1.77 -2.02
CA HIS A 209 -7.82 -1.57 -2.20
C HIS A 209 -7.40 -0.16 -1.75
N ILE A 210 -6.17 -0.04 -1.23
CA ILE A 210 -5.59 1.27 -0.87
C ILE A 210 -4.69 1.73 -2.03
N CYS A 211 -5.26 2.50 -2.95
CA CYS A 211 -4.56 2.95 -4.16
C CYS A 211 -3.93 4.35 -4.00
N ARG A 212 -2.93 4.65 -4.85
CA ARG A 212 -2.55 6.05 -5.09
C ARG A 212 -3.71 6.77 -5.77
N ASP A 213 -3.88 8.04 -5.44
CA ASP A 213 -4.84 8.90 -6.14
C ASP A 213 -4.35 9.16 -7.57
N ILE A 214 -4.94 8.44 -8.53
CA ILE A 214 -4.56 8.51 -9.95
C ILE A 214 -4.77 9.92 -10.51
N SER A 215 -5.76 10.67 -10.02
CA SER A 215 -6.02 12.03 -10.51
C SER A 215 -4.85 12.95 -10.19
N ARG A 216 -4.30 12.84 -8.98
CA ARG A 216 -3.12 13.62 -8.57
C ARG A 216 -1.86 13.22 -9.32
N ILE A 217 -1.68 11.93 -9.59
CA ILE A 217 -0.56 11.43 -10.41
C ILE A 217 -0.67 12.01 -11.82
N SER A 218 -1.86 11.94 -12.43
CA SER A 218 -2.11 12.47 -13.77
C SER A 218 -1.86 13.97 -13.84
N SER A 219 -2.41 14.76 -12.90
CA SER A 219 -2.19 16.21 -12.88
C SER A 219 -0.70 16.56 -12.74
N TRP A 220 0.03 15.89 -11.86
CA TRP A 220 1.47 16.09 -11.73
C TRP A 220 2.22 15.72 -13.03
N ALA A 221 1.87 14.61 -13.66
CA ALA A 221 2.50 14.17 -14.91
C ALA A 221 2.22 15.14 -16.06
N GLU A 222 1.00 15.67 -16.15
CA GLU A 222 0.63 16.69 -17.12
C GLU A 222 1.39 18.01 -16.89
N GLU A 223 1.47 18.49 -15.65
CA GLU A 223 2.25 19.70 -15.30
C GLU A 223 3.74 19.57 -15.63
N ASN A 224 4.28 18.35 -15.57
CA ASN A 224 5.70 18.05 -15.79
C ASN A 224 5.97 17.31 -17.11
N ARG A 225 5.02 17.36 -18.06
CA ARG A 225 5.14 16.65 -19.34
C ARG A 225 6.34 17.15 -20.14
N ALA A 226 7.04 16.22 -20.79
CA ALA A 226 8.19 16.54 -21.64
C ALA A 226 7.77 17.20 -22.98
N SER A 227 6.53 16.95 -23.43
CA SER A 227 5.96 17.51 -24.65
C SER A 227 4.44 17.59 -24.57
N ASP A 228 3.84 18.50 -25.35
CA ASP A 228 2.38 18.59 -25.54
C ASP A 228 1.83 17.56 -26.55
N LEU A 229 2.70 16.79 -27.21
CA LEU A 229 2.29 15.75 -28.15
C LEU A 229 1.65 14.59 -27.41
N GLN A 230 0.44 14.22 -27.82
CA GLN A 230 -0.24 13.02 -27.36
C GLN A 230 -0.01 11.90 -28.39
N GLU A 231 1.17 11.28 -28.34
CA GLU A 231 1.45 10.08 -29.11
C GLU A 231 1.50 8.86 -28.17
N LEU A 232 0.75 7.81 -28.51
CA LEU A 232 0.97 6.48 -27.94
C LEU A 232 2.17 5.89 -28.70
N PRO A 233 3.35 5.69 -28.09
CA PRO A 233 4.48 5.10 -28.79
C PRO A 233 4.09 3.70 -29.28
N THR A 234 4.10 3.51 -30.60
CA THR A 234 3.78 2.24 -31.28
C THR A 234 4.93 1.24 -31.29
#